data_AF-A0A7C4GGD1-F1
#
_entry.id   AF-A0A7C4GGD1-F1
#
_cell.length_a   1.000
_cell.length_b   1.000
_cell.length_c   1.000
_cell.angle_alpha   90.00
_cell.angle_beta   90.00
_cell.angle_gamma   90.00
#
_symmetry.space_group_name_H-M   'P 1'
#
loop_
_entity.id
_entity.type
_entity.pdbx_description
1 polymer ?
#
loop_
_entity_poly.entity_id
_entity_poly.type
_entity_poly.pdbx_seq_one_letter_code
_entity_poly.pdbx_strand_id
1 'polypeptide(L)'
;PTPVDQTGSAFTFASGNIAMDFSWSGQSPSLRNTITNFAWDVVPTPHDPARPYALAKGNQLVIWKGCAHPELAWEFVKFMTSPQIELFLHGDANRRGVATRRSVLNDPRYLHASRPPYQTDTFREAVNLSAAAGTQLPIDYTWPVWTVELQRYMDILLLEPDAKAERIMPQAAAAINRAIASERDRMRRYLQ
;
A
#
# COMPACT_ATOMS: atom_id res chain seq x y z
N PRO A 1 -5.99 -14.02 25.63
CA PRO A 1 -6.99 -13.33 24.77
C PRO A 1 -8.38 -13.43 25.39
N THR A 2 -9.08 -12.31 25.48
CA THR A 2 -10.50 -12.27 25.88
C THR A 2 -11.38 -12.79 24.73
N PRO A 3 -12.63 -13.22 24.99
CA PRO A 3 -13.56 -13.64 23.94
C PRO A 3 -13.80 -12.58 22.85
N VAL A 4 -13.60 -11.29 23.15
CA VAL A 4 -13.70 -10.18 22.19
C VAL A 4 -12.47 -10.12 21.26
N ASP A 5 -11.31 -10.61 21.69
CA ASP A 5 -10.13 -10.74 20.84
C ASP A 5 -10.29 -11.90 19.82
N GLN A 6 -11.19 -12.85 20.09
CA GLN A 6 -11.41 -14.04 19.26
C GLN A 6 -12.34 -13.80 18.06
N THR A 7 -13.26 -12.82 18.12
CA THR A 7 -14.22 -12.59 17.04
C THR A 7 -13.58 -11.97 15.80
N GLY A 8 -12.49 -11.20 15.95
CA GLY A 8 -11.72 -10.68 14.81
C GLY A 8 -10.59 -11.60 14.36
N SER A 9 -9.99 -12.36 15.28
CA SER A 9 -8.80 -13.17 14.96
C SER A 9 -9.09 -14.28 13.95
N ALA A 10 -10.29 -14.88 14.00
CA ALA A 10 -10.70 -15.97 13.10
C ALA A 10 -10.85 -15.56 11.63
N PHE A 11 -10.94 -14.25 11.34
CA PHE A 11 -11.10 -13.71 9.98
C PHE A 11 -9.82 -13.06 9.45
N THR A 12 -8.67 -13.50 9.93
CA THR A 12 -7.36 -13.04 9.43
C THR A 12 -6.69 -14.13 8.62
N PHE A 13 -5.84 -13.76 7.66
CA PHE A 13 -4.97 -14.71 6.98
C PHE A 13 -4.16 -15.56 7.99
N ALA A 14 -3.64 -14.91 9.03
CA ALA A 14 -2.83 -15.56 10.06
C ALA A 14 -3.56 -16.65 10.86
N SER A 15 -4.90 -16.66 10.86
CA SER A 15 -5.69 -17.72 11.49
C SER A 15 -5.65 -19.06 10.74
N GLY A 16 -5.29 -19.05 9.46
CA GLY A 16 -5.38 -20.20 8.56
C GLY A 16 -6.78 -20.45 7.99
N ASN A 17 -7.79 -19.63 8.33
CA ASN A 17 -9.16 -19.76 7.79
C ASN A 17 -9.34 -19.08 6.43
N ILE A 18 -8.41 -18.21 6.02
CA ILE A 18 -8.42 -17.49 4.75
C ILE A 18 -7.20 -17.94 3.94
N ALA A 19 -7.43 -18.39 2.70
CA ALA A 19 -6.38 -18.92 1.84
C ALA A 19 -5.49 -17.84 1.20
N MET A 20 -6.04 -16.64 0.94
CA MET A 20 -5.32 -15.51 0.34
C MET A 20 -5.82 -14.18 0.91
N ASP A 21 -4.91 -13.23 1.11
CA ASP A 21 -5.22 -11.88 1.58
C ASP A 21 -4.51 -10.83 0.70
N PHE A 22 -5.20 -9.72 0.43
CA PHE A 22 -4.64 -8.58 -0.27
C PHE A 22 -4.01 -7.63 0.73
N SER A 23 -2.68 -7.59 0.73
CA SER A 23 -1.95 -6.86 1.77
C SER A 23 -0.74 -6.11 1.24
N TRP A 24 -0.23 -5.21 2.08
CA TRP A 24 0.99 -4.47 1.80
C TRP A 24 2.21 -5.29 2.22
N SER A 25 3.31 -5.18 1.48
CA SER A 25 4.56 -5.90 1.76
C SER A 25 5.07 -5.73 3.20
N GLY A 26 4.80 -4.58 3.82
CA GLY A 26 5.16 -4.26 5.20
C GLY A 26 4.49 -5.13 6.27
N GLN A 27 3.51 -5.97 5.92
CA GLN A 27 2.89 -6.95 6.83
C GLN A 27 3.76 -8.19 7.05
N SER A 28 4.70 -8.47 6.14
CA SER A 28 5.59 -9.65 6.20
C SER A 28 6.18 -9.90 7.60
N PRO A 29 6.68 -8.90 8.34
CA PRO A 29 7.30 -9.13 9.64
C PRO A 29 6.29 -9.52 10.71
N SER A 30 5.07 -9.01 10.63
CA SER A 30 3.97 -9.42 11.50
C SER A 30 3.60 -10.87 11.22
N LEU A 31 3.41 -11.22 9.94
CA LEU A 31 3.07 -12.58 9.52
C LEU A 31 4.13 -13.62 9.92
N ARG A 32 5.42 -13.27 9.84
CA ARG A 32 6.55 -14.10 10.33
C ARG A 32 6.45 -14.43 11.82
N ASN A 33 5.85 -13.56 12.61
CA ASN A 33 5.73 -13.71 14.06
C ASN A 33 4.42 -14.39 14.47
N THR A 34 3.35 -14.21 13.68
CA THR A 34 2.01 -14.72 14.02
C THR A 34 1.70 -16.07 13.39
N ILE A 35 2.23 -16.37 12.20
CA ILE A 35 1.98 -17.63 11.49
C ILE A 35 3.08 -18.62 11.86
N THR A 36 2.71 -19.65 12.63
CA THR A 36 3.63 -20.71 13.07
C THR A 36 3.18 -22.11 12.64
N ASN A 37 1.97 -22.24 12.11
CA ASN A 37 1.28 -23.52 11.89
C ASN A 37 1.05 -23.86 10.41
N PHE A 38 1.38 -22.97 9.48
CA PHE A 38 1.33 -23.26 8.04
C PHE A 38 2.38 -22.46 7.26
N ALA A 39 2.71 -22.94 6.06
CA ALA A 39 3.59 -22.25 5.14
C ALA A 39 2.81 -21.17 4.37
N TRP A 40 3.43 -20.01 4.16
CA TRP A 40 2.85 -18.90 3.42
C TRP A 40 3.90 -18.23 2.54
N ASP A 41 3.43 -17.54 1.51
CA ASP A 41 4.26 -16.71 0.64
C ASP A 41 3.43 -15.57 0.04
N VAL A 42 4.04 -14.76 -0.82
CA VAL A 42 3.39 -13.66 -1.55
C VAL A 42 3.46 -13.90 -3.04
N VAL A 43 2.39 -13.52 -3.75
CA VAL A 43 2.31 -13.59 -5.21
C VAL A 43 1.87 -12.23 -5.78
N PRO A 44 2.11 -11.95 -7.07
CA PRO A 44 1.57 -10.75 -7.71
C PRO A 44 0.06 -10.66 -7.56
N THR A 45 -0.47 -9.44 -7.53
CA THR A 45 -1.90 -9.20 -7.59
C THR A 45 -2.47 -9.82 -8.87
N PRO A 46 -3.51 -10.68 -8.80
CA PRO A 46 -4.14 -11.23 -9.98
C PRO A 46 -4.62 -10.10 -10.90
N HIS A 47 -4.30 -10.22 -12.19
CA HIS A 47 -4.67 -9.24 -13.21
C HIS A 47 -4.94 -9.92 -14.55
N ASP A 48 -5.67 -9.23 -15.41
CA ASP A 48 -5.86 -9.64 -16.80
C ASP A 48 -4.51 -9.49 -17.54
N PRO A 49 -3.98 -10.54 -18.20
CA PRO A 49 -2.73 -10.44 -18.96
C PRO A 49 -2.73 -9.34 -20.03
N ALA A 50 -3.90 -8.99 -20.58
CA ALA A 50 -4.05 -7.89 -21.54
C ALA A 50 -4.17 -6.51 -20.87
N ARG A 51 -4.40 -6.47 -19.56
CA ARG A 51 -4.55 -5.25 -18.75
C ARG A 51 -3.79 -5.40 -17.43
N PRO A 52 -2.43 -5.42 -17.49
CA PRO A 52 -1.63 -5.59 -16.30
C PRO A 52 -1.90 -4.47 -15.30
N TYR A 53 -2.05 -4.87 -14.04
CA TYR A 53 -2.32 -3.94 -12.95
C TYR A 53 -1.42 -4.26 -11.77
N ALA A 54 -0.70 -3.25 -11.30
CA ALA A 54 0.01 -3.28 -10.03
C ALA A 54 -0.02 -1.90 -9.39
N LEU A 55 -0.11 -1.89 -8.07
CA LEU A 55 -0.15 -0.68 -7.27
C LEU A 55 1.17 -0.49 -6.53
N ALA A 56 1.98 0.49 -6.95
CA ALA A 56 3.14 0.92 -6.19
C ALA A 56 2.80 2.18 -5.39
N LYS A 57 2.90 2.09 -4.06
CA LYS A 57 2.73 3.23 -3.14
C LYS A 57 3.96 3.33 -2.23
N GLY A 58 4.56 4.51 -2.16
CA GLY A 58 5.65 4.82 -1.25
C GLY A 58 5.17 5.53 0.02
N ASN A 59 5.94 5.38 1.11
CA ASN A 59 5.87 6.27 2.27
C ASN A 59 6.99 7.29 2.14
N GLN A 60 6.64 8.58 2.12
CA GLN A 60 7.59 9.65 1.88
C GLN A 60 8.22 10.14 3.19
N LEU A 61 9.52 10.38 3.18
CA LEU A 61 10.18 11.22 4.18
C LEU A 61 10.16 12.65 3.68
N VAL A 62 9.63 13.56 4.49
CA VAL A 62 9.50 14.97 4.16
C VAL A 62 10.16 15.83 5.23
N ILE A 63 10.76 16.95 4.80
CA ILE A 63 11.29 17.97 5.70
C ILE A 63 10.25 19.09 5.75
N TRP A 64 9.73 19.37 6.96
CA TRP A 64 8.80 20.47 7.14
C TRP A 64 9.47 21.81 6.84
N LYS A 65 8.77 22.71 6.14
CA LYS A 65 9.31 24.00 5.71
C LYS A 65 9.81 24.88 6.87
N GLY A 66 9.23 24.75 8.06
CA GLY A 66 9.67 25.49 9.26
C GLY A 66 10.74 24.78 10.10
N CYS A 67 11.38 23.71 9.59
CA CYS A 67 12.44 23.01 10.31
C CYS A 67 13.58 23.98 10.68
N ALA A 68 13.96 24.02 11.96
CA ALA A 68 15.04 24.88 12.44
C ALA A 68 16.43 24.45 11.93
N HIS A 69 16.58 23.19 11.54
CA HIS A 69 17.85 22.60 11.10
C HIS A 69 17.68 21.81 9.79
N PRO A 70 17.34 22.47 8.66
CA PRO A 70 16.99 21.77 7.42
C PRO A 70 18.16 20.97 6.83
N GLU A 71 19.39 21.44 6.99
CA GLU A 71 20.59 20.72 6.53
C GLU A 71 20.80 19.40 7.30
N LEU A 72 20.64 19.40 8.63
CA LEU A 72 20.76 18.19 9.42
C LEU A 72 19.60 17.21 9.13
N ALA A 73 18.39 17.74 8.93
CA ALA A 73 17.25 16.93 8.51
C ALA A 73 17.51 16.29 7.13
N TRP A 74 18.20 16.99 6.22
CA TRP A 74 18.60 16.44 4.93
C TRP A 74 19.65 15.33 5.05
N GLU A 75 20.65 15.49 5.93
CA GLU A 75 21.60 14.40 6.24
C GLU A 75 20.88 13.15 6.75
N PHE A 76 19.87 13.31 7.61
CA PHE A 76 19.04 12.20 8.08
C PHE A 76 18.27 11.52 6.94
N VAL A 77 17.66 12.29 6.03
CA VAL A 77 16.95 11.72 4.87
C VAL A 77 17.92 10.94 3.97
N LYS A 78 19.12 11.46 3.71
CA LYS A 78 20.16 10.74 2.93
C LYS A 78 20.58 9.44 3.62
N PHE A 79 20.75 9.46 4.94
CA PHE A 79 21.07 8.28 5.72
C PHE A 79 19.96 7.22 5.64
N MET A 80 18.72 7.61 5.96
CA MET A 80 17.55 6.73 5.99
C MET A 80 17.23 6.12 4.63
N THR A 81 17.49 6.87 3.56
CA THR A 81 17.30 6.39 2.20
C THR A 81 18.57 5.78 1.61
N SER A 82 19.66 5.58 2.34
CA SER A 82 20.89 5.01 1.77
C SER A 82 20.69 3.53 1.36
N PRO A 83 21.47 2.99 0.39
CA PRO A 83 21.36 1.59 -0.01
C PRO A 83 21.54 0.60 1.16
N GLN A 84 22.43 0.92 2.10
CA GLN A 84 22.66 0.10 3.29
C GLN A 84 21.43 0.06 4.19
N ILE A 85 20.80 1.21 4.46
CA ILE A 85 19.61 1.27 5.31
C ILE A 85 18.40 0.66 4.61
N GLU A 86 18.22 0.86 3.31
CA GLU A 86 17.15 0.17 2.57
C GLU A 86 17.34 -1.36 2.58
N LEU A 87 18.56 -1.87 2.42
CA LEU A 87 18.82 -3.30 2.56
C LEU A 87 18.53 -3.81 3.97
N PHE A 88 18.89 -3.04 4.99
CA PHE A 88 18.57 -3.40 6.37
C PHE A 88 17.06 -3.46 6.60
N LEU A 89 16.30 -2.45 6.14
CA LEU A 89 14.85 -2.35 6.37
C LEU A 89 14.02 -3.30 5.48
N HIS A 90 14.40 -3.45 4.21
CA HIS A 90 13.59 -4.11 3.19
C HIS A 90 14.16 -5.44 2.70
N GLY A 91 15.43 -5.72 3.00
CA GLY A 91 16.04 -7.02 2.73
C GLY A 91 15.59 -8.10 3.70
N ASP A 92 16.31 -9.22 3.68
CA ASP A 92 15.92 -10.46 4.36
C ASP A 92 15.61 -10.30 5.85
N ALA A 93 16.46 -9.55 6.58
CA ALA A 93 16.37 -9.39 8.02
C ALA A 93 15.01 -8.83 8.49
N ASN A 94 14.54 -7.75 7.86
CA ASN A 94 13.37 -7.03 8.34
C ASN A 94 12.17 -7.09 7.41
N ARG A 95 12.34 -7.13 6.08
CA ARG A 95 11.25 -7.14 5.09
C ARG A 95 10.07 -6.19 5.41
N ARG A 96 10.37 -4.97 5.88
CA ARG A 96 9.38 -3.96 6.32
C ARG A 96 8.69 -3.22 5.17
N GLY A 97 9.08 -3.49 3.93
CA GLY A 97 8.56 -2.78 2.77
C GLY A 97 9.31 -3.18 1.50
N VAL A 98 9.06 -2.42 0.42
CA VAL A 98 9.76 -2.55 -0.86
C VAL A 98 10.86 -1.51 -0.93
N ALA A 99 12.04 -1.90 -1.42
CA ALA A 99 13.14 -0.96 -1.65
C ALA A 99 12.74 0.11 -2.68
N THR A 100 13.12 1.36 -2.43
CA THR A 100 12.79 2.49 -3.32
C THR A 100 13.90 2.75 -4.34
N ARG A 101 15.13 2.29 -4.06
CA ARG A 101 16.25 2.39 -4.99
C ARG A 101 16.30 1.21 -5.94
N ARG A 102 16.44 1.51 -7.25
CA ARG A 102 16.71 0.49 -8.27
C ARG A 102 17.95 -0.35 -7.97
N SER A 103 18.99 0.24 -7.39
CA SER A 103 20.22 -0.49 -7.03
C SER A 103 19.97 -1.53 -5.95
N VAL A 104 19.08 -1.26 -4.99
CA VAL A 104 18.73 -2.18 -3.92
C VAL A 104 17.70 -3.21 -4.39
N LEU A 105 16.72 -2.79 -5.19
CA LEU A 105 15.69 -3.67 -5.77
C LEU A 105 16.28 -4.79 -6.64
N ASN A 106 17.47 -4.57 -7.19
CA ASN A 106 18.23 -5.54 -7.99
C ASN A 106 19.42 -6.17 -7.23
N ASP A 107 19.62 -5.84 -5.96
CA ASP A 107 20.71 -6.41 -5.16
C ASP A 107 20.38 -7.87 -4.80
N PRO A 108 21.28 -8.85 -5.02
CA PRO A 108 21.04 -10.24 -4.64
C PRO A 108 20.67 -10.43 -3.17
N ARG A 109 21.16 -9.58 -2.27
CA ARG A 109 20.83 -9.62 -0.83
C ARG A 109 19.40 -9.19 -0.55
N TYR A 110 18.82 -8.32 -1.38
CA TYR A 110 17.41 -7.96 -1.28
C TYR A 110 16.53 -9.11 -1.77
N LEU A 111 16.90 -9.75 -2.88
CA LEU A 111 16.16 -10.86 -3.50
C LEU A 111 16.27 -12.17 -2.69
N HIS A 112 17.32 -12.31 -1.89
CA HIS A 112 17.45 -13.44 -0.97
C HIS A 112 16.41 -13.39 0.15
N ALA A 113 15.89 -14.55 0.54
CA ALA A 113 15.03 -14.73 1.70
C ALA A 113 15.38 -16.01 2.46
N SER A 114 15.72 -15.90 3.74
CA SER A 114 15.89 -17.03 4.66
C SER A 114 14.58 -17.44 5.33
N ARG A 115 13.57 -16.56 5.29
CA ARG A 115 12.24 -16.73 5.90
C ARG A 115 11.15 -16.15 5.00
N PRO A 116 9.90 -16.65 5.05
CA PRO A 116 8.79 -16.14 4.25
C PRO A 116 8.65 -14.61 4.31
N PRO A 117 8.27 -13.92 3.22
CA PRO A 117 8.03 -14.48 1.90
C PRO A 117 9.33 -14.88 1.19
N TYR A 118 9.29 -15.97 0.41
CA TYR A 118 10.41 -16.43 -0.40
C TYR A 118 10.36 -15.86 -1.83
N GLN A 119 9.16 -15.56 -2.35
CA GLN A 119 8.94 -14.94 -3.67
C GLN A 119 9.11 -13.42 -3.63
N THR A 120 10.30 -12.95 -3.26
CA THR A 120 10.60 -11.53 -3.02
C THR A 120 10.67 -10.69 -4.30
N ASP A 121 10.89 -11.34 -5.44
CA ASP A 121 10.90 -10.74 -6.77
C ASP A 121 9.53 -10.21 -7.20
N THR A 122 8.44 -10.75 -6.65
CA THR A 122 7.08 -10.23 -6.75
C THR A 122 7.00 -8.72 -6.48
N PHE A 123 7.74 -8.22 -5.47
CA PHE A 123 7.73 -6.79 -5.16
C PHE A 123 8.38 -5.95 -6.25
N ARG A 124 9.47 -6.46 -6.84
CA ARG A 124 10.13 -5.82 -7.98
C ARG A 124 9.23 -5.83 -9.21
N GLU A 125 8.56 -6.95 -9.47
CA GLU A 125 7.58 -7.06 -10.55
C GLU A 125 6.47 -6.03 -10.39
N ALA A 126 5.86 -5.92 -9.21
CA ALA A 126 4.80 -4.95 -8.93
C ALA A 126 5.25 -3.50 -9.17
N VAL A 127 6.47 -3.14 -8.74
CA VAL A 127 7.05 -1.80 -9.00
C VAL A 127 7.25 -1.56 -10.50
N ASN A 128 7.78 -2.55 -11.22
CA ASN A 128 8.02 -2.44 -12.67
C ASN A 128 6.71 -2.34 -13.46
N LEU A 129 5.70 -3.14 -13.12
CA LEU A 129 4.37 -3.08 -13.74
C LEU A 129 3.70 -1.73 -13.49
N SER A 130 3.72 -1.25 -12.24
CA SER A 130 3.15 0.06 -11.90
C SER A 130 3.85 1.20 -12.64
N ALA A 131 5.19 1.14 -12.76
CA ALA A 131 5.97 2.10 -13.52
C ALA A 131 5.68 2.04 -15.03
N ALA A 132 5.57 0.84 -15.60
CA ALA A 132 5.27 0.63 -17.02
C ALA A 132 3.84 1.11 -17.38
N ALA A 133 2.89 0.92 -16.48
CA ALA A 133 1.52 1.41 -16.63
C ALA A 133 1.41 2.95 -16.48
N GLY A 134 2.49 3.63 -16.03
CA GLY A 134 2.46 5.07 -15.79
C GLY A 134 1.40 5.50 -14.77
N THR A 135 0.98 4.58 -13.88
CA THR A 135 -0.14 4.83 -12.97
C THR A 135 0.31 5.78 -11.86
N GLN A 136 -0.04 7.05 -11.99
CA GLN A 136 0.08 8.00 -10.90
C GLN A 136 -1.18 7.93 -10.04
N LEU A 137 -1.01 7.61 -8.75
CA LEU A 137 -2.12 7.68 -7.82
C LEU A 137 -2.58 9.14 -7.68
N PRO A 138 -3.90 9.41 -7.72
CA PRO A 138 -4.44 10.77 -7.61
C PRO A 138 -4.40 11.28 -6.15
N ILE A 139 -3.24 11.14 -5.49
CA ILE A 139 -2.99 11.56 -4.10
C ILE A 139 -2.68 13.05 -4.11
N ASP A 140 -3.71 13.86 -3.90
CA ASP A 140 -3.61 15.29 -3.60
C ASP A 140 -4.35 15.62 -2.30
N TYR A 141 -4.51 16.90 -1.98
CA TYR A 141 -5.22 17.33 -0.76
C TYR A 141 -6.71 16.94 -0.76
N THR A 142 -7.28 16.59 -1.91
CA THR A 142 -8.66 16.10 -2.02
C THR A 142 -8.77 14.60 -1.85
N TRP A 143 -7.64 13.88 -1.73
CA TRP A 143 -7.63 12.43 -1.51
C TRP A 143 -8.58 11.97 -0.40
N PRO A 144 -8.54 12.55 0.82
CA PRO A 144 -9.44 12.13 1.89
C PRO A 144 -10.93 12.36 1.57
N VAL A 145 -11.24 13.38 0.76
CA VAL A 145 -12.63 13.71 0.39
C VAL A 145 -13.19 12.64 -0.52
N TRP A 146 -12.50 12.34 -1.61
CA TRP A 146 -13.05 11.38 -2.56
C TRP A 146 -13.01 9.95 -2.04
N THR A 147 -12.04 9.57 -1.21
CA THR A 147 -12.01 8.21 -0.64
C THR A 147 -13.15 7.98 0.35
N VAL A 148 -13.49 8.98 1.17
CA VAL A 148 -14.66 8.91 2.06
C VAL A 148 -15.96 8.82 1.25
N GLU A 149 -16.09 9.62 0.19
CA GLU A 149 -17.25 9.53 -0.68
C GLU A 149 -17.35 8.17 -1.38
N LEU A 150 -16.23 7.65 -1.91
CA LEU A 150 -16.18 6.34 -2.56
C LEU A 150 -16.58 5.22 -1.60
N GLN A 151 -16.15 5.27 -0.34
CA GLN A 151 -16.41 4.21 0.65
C GLN A 151 -17.89 3.85 0.74
N ARG A 152 -18.77 4.85 0.72
CA ARG A 152 -20.23 4.64 0.80
C ARG A 152 -20.77 3.77 -0.33
N TYR A 153 -20.20 3.92 -1.53
CA TYR A 153 -20.58 3.15 -2.71
C TYR A 153 -19.91 1.78 -2.74
N MET A 154 -18.69 1.67 -2.19
CA MET A 154 -18.05 0.38 -1.98
C MET A 154 -18.83 -0.48 -0.99
N ASP A 155 -19.35 0.11 0.09
CA ASP A 155 -20.17 -0.60 1.07
C ASP A 155 -21.44 -1.17 0.42
N ILE A 156 -22.11 -0.39 -0.44
CA ILE A 156 -23.26 -0.87 -1.23
C ILE A 156 -22.85 -2.08 -2.08
N LEU A 157 -21.74 -1.99 -2.82
CA LEU A 157 -21.27 -3.08 -3.68
C LEU A 157 -20.91 -4.36 -2.92
N LEU A 158 -20.41 -4.22 -1.69
CA LEU A 158 -19.96 -5.35 -0.88
C LEU A 158 -21.08 -5.97 -0.05
N LEU A 159 -22.09 -5.20 0.33
CA LEU A 159 -23.14 -5.63 1.26
C LEU A 159 -24.48 -5.94 0.59
N GLU A 160 -24.77 -5.36 -0.58
CA GLU A 160 -26.03 -5.60 -1.30
C GLU A 160 -25.84 -6.68 -2.39
N PRO A 161 -26.48 -7.86 -2.27
CA PRO A 161 -26.27 -8.97 -3.20
C PRO A 161 -26.57 -8.65 -4.68
N ASP A 162 -27.51 -7.74 -4.91
CA ASP A 162 -27.96 -7.36 -6.25
C ASP A 162 -27.28 -6.09 -6.79
N ALA A 163 -26.38 -5.47 -6.02
CA ALA A 163 -25.65 -4.30 -6.48
C ALA A 163 -24.70 -4.67 -7.64
N LYS A 164 -24.70 -3.82 -8.67
CA LYS A 164 -23.87 -3.98 -9.88
C LYS A 164 -22.95 -2.79 -10.05
N ALA A 165 -21.66 -3.04 -10.26
CA ALA A 165 -20.64 -2.00 -10.42
C ALA A 165 -20.99 -1.02 -11.55
N GLU A 166 -21.56 -1.53 -12.64
CA GLU A 166 -22.00 -0.77 -13.81
C GLU A 166 -23.07 0.28 -13.47
N ARG A 167 -23.87 0.03 -12.42
CA ARG A 167 -24.90 0.95 -11.92
C ARG A 167 -24.37 1.86 -10.81
N ILE A 168 -23.57 1.33 -9.90
CA ILE A 168 -23.14 2.04 -8.68
C ILE A 168 -21.95 2.97 -8.95
N MET A 169 -20.96 2.53 -9.73
CA MET A 169 -19.73 3.30 -9.96
C MET A 169 -19.95 4.63 -10.70
N PRO A 170 -20.87 4.75 -11.68
CA PRO A 170 -21.20 6.05 -12.25
C PRO A 170 -21.79 7.04 -11.23
N GLN A 171 -22.57 6.54 -10.26
CA GLN A 171 -23.13 7.37 -9.20
C GLN A 171 -22.03 7.82 -8.22
N ALA A 172 -21.12 6.90 -7.87
CA ALA A 172 -19.95 7.21 -7.06
C ALA A 172 -19.10 8.30 -7.71
N ALA A 173 -18.79 8.16 -9.01
CA ALA A 173 -18.03 9.15 -9.76
C ALA A 173 -18.71 10.54 -9.76
N ALA A 174 -20.03 10.59 -9.97
CA ALA A 174 -20.77 11.84 -9.94
C ALA A 174 -20.75 12.50 -8.55
N ALA A 175 -20.87 11.71 -7.47
CA ALA A 175 -20.79 12.22 -6.10
C ALA A 175 -19.39 12.72 -5.73
N ILE A 176 -18.35 11.94 -6.05
CA ILE A 176 -16.94 12.31 -5.90
C ILE A 176 -16.65 13.63 -6.60
N ASN A 177 -17.08 13.77 -7.87
CA ASN A 177 -16.84 14.99 -8.63
C ASN A 177 -17.48 16.22 -7.98
N ARG A 178 -18.69 16.10 -7.41
CA ARG A 178 -19.34 17.18 -6.66
C ARG A 178 -18.58 17.52 -5.38
N ALA A 179 -18.15 16.51 -4.63
CA ALA A 179 -17.42 16.70 -3.37
C ALA A 179 -16.05 17.36 -3.60
N ILE A 180 -15.30 16.89 -4.61
CA ILE A 180 -14.03 17.49 -5.01
C ILE A 180 -14.22 18.94 -5.46
N ALA A 181 -15.27 19.24 -6.25
CA ALA A 181 -15.55 20.61 -6.67
C ALA A 181 -15.80 21.55 -5.48
N SER A 182 -16.64 21.11 -4.54
CA SER A 182 -16.91 21.85 -3.31
C SER A 182 -15.64 22.07 -2.47
N GLU A 183 -14.79 21.05 -2.36
CA GLU A 183 -13.54 21.14 -1.60
C GLU A 183 -12.54 22.10 -2.26
N ARG A 184 -12.43 22.08 -3.58
CA ARG A 184 -11.61 23.03 -4.34
C ARG A 184 -12.07 24.46 -4.13
N ASP A 185 -13.38 24.70 -4.17
CA ASP A 185 -13.94 26.03 -3.90
C ASP A 185 -13.71 26.46 -2.46
N ARG A 186 -13.82 25.54 -1.49
CA ARG A 186 -13.46 25.79 -0.09
C ARG A 186 -12.00 26.21 0.04
N MET A 187 -11.07 25.47 -0.55
CA MET A 187 -9.64 25.73 -0.47
C MET A 187 -9.24 27.04 -1.15
N ARG A 188 -9.86 27.41 -2.29
CA ARG A 188 -9.61 28.70 -2.94
C ARG A 188 -9.92 29.88 -2.01
N ARG A 189 -10.95 29.78 -1.16
CA ARG A 189 -11.29 30.83 -0.19
C ARG A 189 -10.27 30.99 0.94
N TYR A 190 -9.52 29.93 1.27
CA TYR A 190 -8.48 29.97 2.33
C TYR A 190 -7.11 30.44 1.83
N LEU A 191 -6.90 30.42 0.51
CA LEU A 191 -5.63 30.81 -0.13
C LEU A 191 -5.66 32.25 -0.68
N GLN A 192 -6.79 32.95 -0.52
CA GLN A 192 -6.94 34.39 -0.73
C GLN A 192 -6.70 35.13 0.58
#